data_AF-A0A450ZLQ7-F1
#
_entry.id   AF-A0A450ZLQ7-F1
#
_cell.length_a   1.000
_cell.length_b   1.000
_cell.length_c   1.000
_cell.angle_alpha   90.00
_cell.angle_beta   90.00
_cell.angle_gamma   90.00
#
_symmetry.space_group_name_H-M   'P 1'
#
loop_
_entity.id
_entity.type
_entity.pdbx_description
1 polymer ?
#
loop_
_entity_poly.entity_id
_entity_poly.type
_entity_poly.pdbx_seq_one_letter_code
_entity_poly.pdbx_strand_id
1 'polypeptide(L)'
;MSTASYMEGVLIIYTGGTIGSVRSDPIDPMSPLVPDDMAKILDSLPGYIPQDKEIVLKYQAIRLDAVALEKPIDSSNISAKYWQEMASIIKEHYEDYEGFVLLHGTDTMAYTSSALAFMLENLTKPVIITGSQLPIGETRSDAVQNVVTAIEFAAARSLGHPVVPEVCVLFHNELFRGCRLRKVSASGYRGFDSPNLSALGEAGEHIKVRTELVRQISDRPTWLDVAMDLDMDIMSLEIFPGIKPEVLRAIFDTEGLRGVVLKTFGTGNAPTTREFLQEIEYGVREKGLLFVNVTQCLQGEVKQGLYEVSAGLLAAGVISGLDMTPEAALTKMAMILGRKLEGGCRAEADMMQLNLCGEQRASIYNVHFRPRDVENSKSRWPVTLQDNIGPLVLEQDGDIFQGHLQGNASYKDKKLEQAFLRLLGIKRKDDKRDRLKFKVYLDEPNATGKSPEERASYLGTINKRFTGDTDNVLLNITQSAKRIIDMGHNLELTLVPLGGSDIELQNAHITLIIRD
;
A
#
# COMPACT_ATOMS: atom_id res chain seq x y z
N MET A 1 18.91 -40.83 13.46
CA MET A 1 19.62 -39.54 13.28
C MET A 1 18.54 -38.50 13.02
N SER A 2 18.50 -37.50 13.90
CA SER A 2 17.45 -36.49 14.05
C SER A 2 17.34 -35.59 12.81
N THR A 3 16.15 -35.47 12.24
CA THR A 3 15.82 -34.52 11.16
C THR A 3 15.04 -33.30 11.68
N ALA A 4 15.21 -32.93 12.96
CA ALA A 4 14.40 -31.87 13.58
C ALA A 4 15.16 -30.57 13.94
N SER A 5 16.50 -30.55 13.98
CA SER A 5 17.23 -29.39 14.56
C SER A 5 17.51 -28.23 13.60
N TYR A 6 17.21 -28.32 12.30
CA TYR A 6 17.59 -27.28 11.35
C TYR A 6 16.61 -26.10 11.28
N MET A 7 15.39 -26.22 11.83
CA MET A 7 14.40 -25.13 11.82
C MET A 7 14.27 -24.38 13.15
N GLU A 8 14.99 -24.77 14.20
CA GLU A 8 14.83 -24.25 15.58
C GLU A 8 15.89 -23.18 15.89
N GLY A 9 15.74 -21.99 15.32
CA GLY A 9 16.69 -20.90 15.56
C GLY A 9 16.32 -19.58 14.89
N VAL A 10 16.94 -18.50 15.39
CA VAL A 10 16.75 -17.13 14.90
C VAL A 10 18.03 -16.63 14.27
N LEU A 11 17.91 -15.96 13.12
CA LEU A 11 19.01 -15.23 12.50
C LEU A 11 18.89 -13.73 12.81
N ILE A 12 19.91 -13.16 13.45
CA ILE A 12 20.06 -11.71 13.58
C ILE A 12 20.78 -11.19 12.34
N ILE A 13 20.20 -10.18 11.69
CA ILE A 13 20.79 -9.43 10.58
C ILE A 13 21.13 -8.03 11.10
N TYR A 14 22.41 -7.74 11.30
CA TYR A 14 22.88 -6.42 11.73
C TYR A 14 23.08 -5.51 10.53
N THR A 15 22.16 -4.54 10.35
CA THR A 15 22.25 -3.55 9.29
C THR A 15 22.97 -2.28 9.72
N GLY A 16 23.17 -2.07 11.02
CA GLY A 16 23.71 -0.84 11.60
C GLY A 16 22.73 -0.19 12.58
N GLY A 17 22.78 1.13 12.65
CA GLY A 17 21.98 1.93 13.57
C GLY A 17 22.54 2.03 14.99
N THR A 18 21.95 2.96 15.75
CA THR A 18 22.38 3.39 17.08
C THR A 18 22.67 2.25 18.05
N ILE A 19 21.95 1.13 17.92
CA ILE A 19 22.05 -0.02 18.83
C ILE A 19 23.46 -0.58 18.96
N GLY A 20 24.17 -0.69 17.84
CA GLY A 20 25.54 -1.17 17.77
C GLY A 20 26.55 -0.04 17.62
N SER A 21 26.17 1.22 17.84
CA SER A 21 27.09 2.34 17.64
C SER A 21 27.90 2.65 18.90
N VAL A 22 29.15 3.05 18.74
CA VAL A 22 30.01 3.56 19.81
C VAL A 22 30.54 4.94 19.47
N ARG A 23 31.05 5.66 20.48
CA ARG A 23 31.74 6.93 20.26
C ARG A 23 33.00 6.71 19.43
N SER A 24 33.14 7.45 18.35
CA SER A 24 34.31 7.39 17.46
C SER A 24 35.62 7.75 18.17
N ASP A 25 35.54 8.62 19.18
CA ASP A 25 36.59 8.80 20.18
C ASP A 25 36.02 8.42 21.56
N PRO A 26 36.49 7.33 22.19
CA PRO A 26 36.01 6.87 23.49
C PRO A 26 36.21 7.87 24.64
N ILE A 27 37.12 8.84 24.49
CA ILE A 27 37.45 9.83 25.52
C ILE A 27 36.63 11.12 25.32
N ASP A 28 36.21 11.42 24.09
CA ASP A 28 35.35 12.57 23.78
C ASP A 28 33.86 12.16 23.77
N PRO A 29 33.09 12.54 24.82
CA PRO A 29 31.66 12.23 24.88
C PRO A 29 30.82 12.96 23.82
N MET A 30 31.39 13.96 23.14
CA MET A 30 30.75 14.68 22.03
C MET A 30 31.10 14.11 20.67
N SER A 31 32.02 13.14 20.60
CA SER A 31 32.42 12.54 19.33
C SER A 31 31.22 11.84 18.65
N PRO A 32 31.15 11.84 17.30
CA PRO A 32 30.10 11.15 16.57
C PRO A 32 30.01 9.67 16.93
N LEU A 33 28.79 9.14 16.90
CA LEU A 33 28.56 7.70 16.99
C LEU A 33 28.88 7.04 15.65
N VAL A 34 29.59 5.92 15.69
CA VAL A 34 29.93 5.09 14.52
C VAL A 34 29.56 3.64 14.79
N PRO A 35 29.17 2.86 13.76
CA PRO A 35 28.88 1.44 13.96
C PRO A 35 30.08 0.65 14.52
N ASP A 36 29.79 -0.32 15.38
CA ASP A 36 30.76 -1.23 16.03
C ASP A 36 30.50 -2.69 15.62
N ASP A 37 31.29 -3.60 16.19
CA ASP A 37 31.20 -5.04 15.93
C ASP A 37 29.90 -5.66 16.50
N MET A 38 29.25 -6.47 15.67
CA MET A 38 28.07 -7.26 16.03
C MET A 38 28.31 -8.16 17.23
N ALA A 39 29.53 -8.69 17.41
CA ALA A 39 29.87 -9.56 18.54
C ALA A 39 29.59 -8.89 19.89
N LYS A 40 29.88 -7.57 20.03
CA LYS A 40 29.61 -6.82 21.27
C LYS A 40 28.12 -6.70 21.57
N ILE A 41 27.28 -6.63 20.53
CA ILE A 41 25.83 -6.61 20.71
C ILE A 41 25.38 -7.94 21.30
N LEU A 42 25.83 -9.05 20.72
CA LEU A 42 25.47 -10.40 21.18
C LEU A 42 25.95 -10.68 22.60
N ASP A 43 27.19 -10.32 22.93
CA ASP A 43 27.77 -10.48 24.27
C ASP A 43 27.04 -9.65 25.34
N SER A 44 26.31 -8.61 24.93
CA SER A 44 25.49 -7.78 25.83
C SER A 44 24.09 -8.38 26.09
N LEU A 45 23.70 -9.44 25.36
CA LEU A 45 22.39 -10.05 25.52
C LEU A 45 22.35 -11.02 26.71
N PRO A 46 21.40 -10.86 27.64
CA PRO A 46 21.27 -11.76 28.77
C PRO A 46 20.93 -13.17 28.31
N GLY A 47 21.64 -14.16 28.85
CA GLY A 47 21.42 -15.57 28.52
C GLY A 47 22.07 -16.02 27.20
N TYR A 48 22.78 -15.15 26.47
CA TYR A 48 23.55 -15.56 25.30
C TYR A 48 24.81 -16.34 25.71
N ILE A 49 25.05 -17.46 25.04
CA ILE A 49 26.16 -18.38 25.25
C ILE A 49 26.96 -18.44 23.95
N PRO A 50 28.05 -17.66 23.80
CA PRO A 50 28.77 -17.53 22.53
C PRO A 50 29.35 -18.84 22.00
N GLN A 51 29.79 -19.74 22.89
CA GLN A 51 30.41 -21.01 22.50
C GLN A 51 29.44 -21.94 21.77
N ASP A 52 28.17 -21.94 22.22
CA ASP A 52 27.12 -22.79 21.70
C ASP A 52 26.26 -22.08 20.64
N LYS A 53 26.45 -20.75 20.51
CA LYS A 53 25.60 -19.85 19.70
C LYS A 53 24.13 -20.00 20.05
N GLU A 54 23.85 -20.01 21.34
CA GLU A 54 22.50 -20.15 21.88
C GLU A 54 22.15 -18.97 22.77
N ILE A 55 20.88 -18.62 22.84
CA ILE A 55 20.33 -17.70 23.85
C ILE A 55 19.31 -18.45 24.70
N VAL A 56 19.49 -18.40 26.02
CA VAL A 56 18.55 -18.99 26.97
C VAL A 56 17.44 -18.00 27.24
N LEU A 57 16.26 -18.29 26.68
CA LEU A 57 15.04 -17.52 26.90
C LEU A 57 14.11 -18.33 27.80
N LYS A 58 13.81 -17.77 28.98
CA LYS A 58 13.11 -18.46 30.09
C LYS A 58 13.83 -19.75 30.52
N TYR A 59 13.48 -20.87 29.91
CA TYR A 59 14.01 -22.21 30.22
C TYR A 59 14.37 -23.02 28.97
N GLN A 60 14.41 -22.37 27.81
CA GLN A 60 14.73 -22.99 26.53
C GLN A 60 15.95 -22.31 25.92
N ALA A 61 16.88 -23.12 25.44
CA ALA A 61 18.00 -22.64 24.64
C ALA A 61 17.55 -22.56 23.17
N ILE A 62 17.74 -21.40 22.56
CA ILE A 62 17.39 -21.12 21.17
C ILE A 62 18.67 -20.86 20.40
N ARG A 63 18.89 -21.55 19.28
CA ARG A 63 20.00 -21.25 18.38
C ARG A 63 19.88 -19.81 17.88
N LEU A 64 20.96 -19.05 18.03
CA LEU A 64 21.03 -17.65 17.65
C LEU A 64 22.29 -17.42 16.81
N ASP A 65 22.09 -17.33 15.50
CA ASP A 65 23.14 -16.96 14.56
C ASP A 65 23.02 -15.49 14.16
N ALA A 66 24.09 -14.99 13.56
CA ALA A 66 24.33 -13.57 13.38
C ALA A 66 25.07 -13.33 12.07
N VAL A 67 24.56 -12.42 11.25
CA VAL A 67 25.16 -11.92 10.02
C VAL A 67 25.06 -10.39 10.01
N ALA A 68 26.09 -9.71 9.53
CA ALA A 68 26.07 -8.26 9.33
C ALA A 68 26.14 -7.94 7.84
N LEU A 69 25.63 -6.76 7.45
CA LEU A 69 25.99 -6.19 6.15
C LEU A 69 27.50 -5.95 6.09
N GLU A 70 28.09 -5.98 4.89
CA GLU A 70 29.55 -5.80 4.71
C GLU A 70 30.07 -4.54 5.42
N LYS A 71 29.25 -3.49 5.39
CA LYS A 71 29.44 -2.28 6.19
C LYS A 71 28.12 -1.93 6.86
N PRO A 72 28.02 -1.97 8.19
CA PRO A 72 26.87 -1.43 8.89
C PRO A 72 26.64 0.03 8.50
N ILE A 73 25.40 0.40 8.24
CA ILE A 73 25.02 1.70 7.68
C ILE A 73 24.19 2.51 8.67
N ASP A 74 24.34 3.83 8.58
CA ASP A 74 23.40 4.75 9.22
C ASP A 74 22.06 4.72 8.48
N SER A 75 20.95 4.68 9.22
CA SER A 75 19.61 4.60 8.64
C SER A 75 19.29 5.75 7.68
N SER A 76 19.86 6.94 7.88
CA SER A 76 19.68 8.10 6.99
C SER A 76 20.27 7.89 5.59
N ASN A 77 21.21 6.95 5.43
CA ASN A 77 21.85 6.62 4.15
C ASN A 77 21.23 5.38 3.47
N ILE A 78 20.13 4.85 4.01
CA ILE A 78 19.45 3.68 3.44
C ILE A 78 18.74 4.05 2.13
N SER A 79 18.78 3.11 1.20
CA SER A 79 18.23 3.20 -0.16
C SER A 79 17.74 1.83 -0.60
N ALA A 80 17.08 1.76 -1.76
CA ALA A 80 16.56 0.52 -2.34
C ALA A 80 17.60 -0.61 -2.42
N LYS A 81 18.87 -0.30 -2.69
CA LYS A 81 19.96 -1.28 -2.73
C LYS A 81 20.09 -2.06 -1.41
N TYR A 82 19.98 -1.37 -0.27
CA TYR A 82 20.12 -2.01 1.03
C TYR A 82 18.88 -2.81 1.39
N TRP A 83 17.69 -2.40 0.95
CA TRP A 83 16.49 -3.24 1.09
C TRP A 83 16.61 -4.54 0.28
N GLN A 84 17.15 -4.47 -0.95
CA GLN A 84 17.45 -5.65 -1.77
C GLN A 84 18.45 -6.58 -1.08
N GLU A 85 19.50 -6.02 -0.46
CA GLU A 85 20.51 -6.79 0.28
C GLU A 85 19.89 -7.49 1.51
N MET A 86 19.12 -6.77 2.32
CA MET A 86 18.40 -7.36 3.47
C MET A 86 17.44 -8.47 3.05
N ALA A 87 16.65 -8.24 1.99
CA ALA A 87 15.71 -9.23 1.48
C ALA A 87 16.44 -10.46 0.90
N SER A 88 17.60 -10.28 0.28
CA SER A 88 18.45 -11.37 -0.23
C SER A 88 18.97 -12.25 0.90
N ILE A 89 19.46 -11.66 2.00
CA ILE A 89 19.93 -12.40 3.17
C ILE A 89 18.78 -13.22 3.79
N ILE A 90 17.60 -12.62 3.93
CA ILE A 90 16.41 -13.34 4.43
C ILE A 90 16.06 -14.51 3.50
N LYS A 91 16.08 -14.30 2.18
CA LYS A 91 15.78 -15.34 1.20
C LYS A 91 16.78 -16.49 1.23
N GLU A 92 18.07 -16.18 1.29
CA GLU A 92 19.17 -17.14 1.33
C GLU A 92 19.05 -18.06 2.54
N HIS A 93 18.74 -17.48 3.70
CA HIS A 93 18.64 -18.21 4.96
C HIS A 93 17.21 -18.64 5.31
N TYR A 94 16.26 -18.49 4.39
CA TYR A 94 14.85 -18.61 4.73
C TYR A 94 14.50 -19.96 5.34
N GLU A 95 15.07 -21.05 4.82
CA GLU A 95 14.76 -22.42 5.27
C GLU A 95 15.51 -22.84 6.54
N ASP A 96 16.61 -22.16 6.89
CA ASP A 96 17.53 -22.55 7.97
C ASP A 96 17.13 -22.03 9.37
N TYR A 97 16.12 -21.15 9.42
CA TYR A 97 15.68 -20.46 10.64
C TYR A 97 14.16 -20.43 10.73
N GLU A 98 13.60 -20.36 11.93
CA GLU A 98 12.16 -20.15 12.13
C GLU A 98 11.76 -18.69 12.04
N GLY A 99 12.71 -17.76 12.24
CA GLY A 99 12.45 -16.32 12.26
C GLY A 99 13.72 -15.47 12.13
N PHE A 100 13.51 -14.19 11.83
CA PHE A 100 14.58 -13.23 11.55
C PHE A 100 14.43 -11.99 12.44
N VAL A 101 15.56 -11.46 12.93
CA VAL A 101 15.61 -10.18 13.64
C VAL A 101 16.54 -9.24 12.88
N LEU A 102 16.03 -8.10 12.43
CA LEU A 102 16.82 -7.08 11.74
C LEU A 102 17.12 -5.93 12.71
N LEU A 103 18.40 -5.73 13.02
CA LEU A 103 18.85 -4.59 13.83
C LEU A 103 19.11 -3.40 12.93
N HIS A 104 18.35 -2.32 13.15
CA HIS A 104 18.24 -1.21 12.22
C HIS A 104 18.20 0.15 12.95
N GLY A 105 18.70 1.21 12.31
CA GLY A 105 18.62 2.58 12.82
C GLY A 105 17.18 3.13 12.78
N THR A 106 16.82 3.98 13.74
CA THR A 106 15.41 4.33 13.94
C THR A 106 14.86 5.32 12.89
N ASP A 107 15.69 6.13 12.23
CA ASP A 107 15.21 7.22 11.36
C ASP A 107 14.41 6.75 10.14
N THR A 108 14.84 5.66 9.51
CA THR A 108 14.20 5.12 8.30
C THR A 108 13.59 3.74 8.50
N MET A 109 13.50 3.26 9.75
CA MET A 109 12.95 1.94 10.09
C MET A 109 11.53 1.72 9.56
N ALA A 110 10.68 2.76 9.61
CA ALA A 110 9.32 2.70 9.07
C ALA A 110 9.30 2.50 7.54
N TYR A 111 10.26 3.08 6.81
CA TYR A 111 10.41 2.86 5.37
C TYR A 111 10.94 1.46 5.08
N THR A 112 12.01 1.02 5.75
CA THR A 112 12.57 -0.33 5.55
C THR A 112 11.57 -1.43 5.87
N SER A 113 10.84 -1.31 6.98
CA SER A 113 9.81 -2.28 7.34
C SER A 113 8.65 -2.31 6.36
N SER A 114 8.26 -1.15 5.81
CA SER A 114 7.26 -1.10 4.74
C SER A 114 7.78 -1.74 3.45
N ALA A 115 9.00 -1.39 3.01
CA ALA A 115 9.60 -1.95 1.80
C ALA A 115 9.72 -3.48 1.88
N LEU A 116 10.28 -4.01 2.97
CA LEU A 116 10.42 -5.45 3.16
C LEU A 116 9.05 -6.16 3.24
N ALA A 117 8.02 -5.52 3.80
CA ALA A 117 6.66 -6.08 3.81
C ALA A 117 6.08 -6.28 2.40
N PHE A 118 6.43 -5.41 1.45
CA PHE A 118 6.04 -5.53 0.04
C PHE A 118 6.96 -6.44 -0.76
N MET A 119 8.24 -6.52 -0.40
CA MET A 119 9.24 -7.33 -1.10
C MET A 119 9.13 -8.81 -0.77
N LEU A 120 8.89 -9.17 0.49
CA LEU A 120 8.84 -10.55 0.98
C LEU A 120 7.45 -11.16 0.77
N GLU A 121 7.20 -11.67 -0.42
CA GLU A 121 5.93 -12.28 -0.80
C GLU A 121 5.80 -13.71 -0.26
N ASN A 122 4.58 -14.10 0.13
CA ASN A 122 4.30 -15.41 0.72
C ASN A 122 5.09 -15.70 2.01
N LEU A 123 5.40 -14.65 2.79
CA LEU A 123 6.09 -14.78 4.06
C LEU A 123 5.26 -15.63 5.06
N THR A 124 5.85 -16.69 5.60
CA THR A 124 5.25 -17.58 6.60
C THR A 124 6.00 -17.58 7.94
N LYS A 125 7.05 -16.77 8.07
CA LYS A 125 7.97 -16.70 9.21
C LYS A 125 8.08 -15.24 9.70
N PRO A 126 8.22 -14.99 11.00
CA PRO A 126 8.36 -13.64 11.53
C PRO A 126 9.65 -12.99 11.06
N VAL A 127 9.54 -11.75 10.61
CA VAL A 127 10.69 -10.86 10.33
C VAL A 127 10.53 -9.64 11.22
N ILE A 128 11.27 -9.60 12.33
CA ILE A 128 11.12 -8.56 13.36
C ILE A 128 12.24 -7.54 13.21
N ILE A 129 11.90 -6.32 12.80
CA ILE A 129 12.85 -5.21 12.76
C ILE A 129 12.83 -4.50 14.11
N THR A 130 13.99 -4.20 14.67
CA THR A 130 14.10 -3.44 15.91
C THR A 130 15.38 -2.61 15.93
N GLY A 131 15.54 -1.80 16.97
CA GLY A 131 16.68 -0.93 17.18
C GLY A 131 16.63 -0.31 18.57
N SER A 132 17.25 0.84 18.74
CA SER A 132 17.23 1.56 20.02
C SER A 132 17.43 3.06 19.83
N GLN A 133 16.99 3.85 20.80
CA GLN A 133 17.29 5.29 20.84
C GLN A 133 18.68 5.57 21.41
N LEU A 134 19.22 4.67 22.24
CA LEU A 134 20.57 4.77 22.79
C LEU A 134 21.39 3.51 22.47
N PRO A 135 22.71 3.63 22.31
CA PRO A 135 23.60 2.49 22.16
C PRO A 135 23.45 1.44 23.24
N ILE A 136 23.73 0.17 22.92
CA ILE A 136 23.54 -0.94 23.88
C ILE A 136 24.38 -0.82 25.15
N GLY A 137 25.55 -0.17 25.09
CA GLY A 137 26.44 0.05 26.23
C GLY A 137 26.04 1.21 27.16
N GLU A 138 25.01 1.99 26.83
CA GLU A 138 24.61 3.16 27.63
C GLU A 138 23.69 2.76 28.80
N THR A 139 23.85 3.41 29.96
CA THR A 139 23.16 3.06 31.21
C THR A 139 21.63 3.05 31.11
N ARG A 140 21.06 3.90 30.26
CA ARG A 140 19.60 4.01 30.05
C ARG A 140 19.16 3.45 28.70
N SER A 141 19.93 2.50 28.15
CA SER A 141 19.63 1.95 26.84
C SER A 141 18.35 1.13 26.82
N ASP A 142 17.56 1.31 25.77
CA ASP A 142 16.40 0.49 25.42
C ASP A 142 16.78 -0.73 24.55
N ALA A 143 18.04 -0.83 24.14
CA ALA A 143 18.55 -1.84 23.21
C ALA A 143 18.34 -3.27 23.66
N VAL A 144 18.80 -3.63 24.87
CA VAL A 144 18.78 -5.02 25.34
C VAL A 144 17.34 -5.55 25.37
N GLN A 145 16.42 -4.77 25.94
CA GLN A 145 15.01 -5.16 26.02
C GLN A 145 14.40 -5.34 24.64
N ASN A 146 14.63 -4.38 23.73
CA ASN A 146 14.11 -4.44 22.36
C ASN A 146 14.63 -5.69 21.61
N VAL A 147 15.93 -5.99 21.69
CA VAL A 147 16.52 -7.14 20.98
C VAL A 147 16.06 -8.47 21.55
N VAL A 148 16.12 -8.66 22.86
CA VAL A 148 15.69 -9.91 23.51
C VAL A 148 14.23 -10.20 23.18
N THR A 149 13.37 -9.19 23.31
CA THR A 149 11.94 -9.33 23.01
C THR A 149 11.70 -9.60 21.52
N ALA A 150 12.51 -9.01 20.61
CA ALA A 150 12.40 -9.29 19.18
C ALA A 150 12.78 -10.75 18.86
N ILE A 151 13.80 -11.28 19.53
CA ILE A 151 14.18 -12.69 19.42
C ILE A 151 13.05 -13.58 19.96
N GLU A 152 12.39 -13.24 21.07
CA GLU A 152 11.25 -14.02 21.57
C GLU A 152 10.08 -14.08 20.57
N PHE A 153 9.77 -12.98 19.87
CA PHE A 153 8.76 -12.99 18.80
C PHE A 153 9.23 -13.76 17.56
N ALA A 154 10.52 -13.71 17.22
CA ALA A 154 11.09 -14.44 16.09
C ALA A 154 11.15 -15.96 16.35
N ALA A 155 11.45 -16.36 17.59
CA ALA A 155 11.51 -17.75 18.06
C ALA A 155 10.13 -18.29 18.51
N ALA A 156 9.04 -17.70 18.00
CA ALA A 156 7.69 -17.98 18.49
C ALA A 156 7.33 -19.48 18.43
N ARG A 157 7.79 -20.22 17.41
CA ARG A 157 7.49 -21.65 17.28
C ARG A 157 8.21 -22.44 18.37
N SER A 158 9.51 -22.24 18.55
CA SER A 158 10.28 -22.91 19.61
C SER A 158 9.77 -22.59 21.02
N LEU A 159 9.36 -21.34 21.25
CA LEU A 159 8.83 -20.87 22.53
C LEU A 159 7.33 -21.19 22.75
N GLY A 160 6.65 -21.83 21.78
CA GLY A 160 5.23 -22.16 21.87
C GLY A 160 4.30 -20.94 21.87
N HIS A 161 4.72 -19.81 21.31
CA HIS A 161 3.95 -18.60 21.11
C HIS A 161 3.23 -18.59 19.75
N PRO A 162 2.12 -17.84 19.60
CA PRO A 162 1.51 -17.62 18.29
C PRO A 162 2.51 -16.97 17.31
N VAL A 163 2.66 -17.58 16.13
CA VAL A 163 3.54 -17.07 15.08
C VAL A 163 2.90 -15.87 14.39
N VAL A 164 3.67 -14.80 14.17
CA VAL A 164 3.27 -13.62 13.39
C VAL A 164 4.04 -13.62 12.07
N PRO A 165 3.48 -14.17 10.98
CA PRO A 165 4.16 -14.37 9.69
C PRO A 165 4.19 -13.08 8.86
N GLU A 166 4.69 -12.00 9.44
CA GLU A 166 4.69 -10.67 8.84
C GLU A 166 6.05 -9.99 9.07
N VAL A 167 6.31 -8.96 8.28
CA VAL A 167 7.35 -7.99 8.62
C VAL A 167 6.78 -7.07 9.70
N CYS A 168 7.36 -7.14 10.88
CA CYS A 168 6.94 -6.39 12.05
C CYS A 168 8.04 -5.46 12.52
N VAL A 169 7.66 -4.44 13.29
CA VAL A 169 8.59 -3.64 14.07
C VAL A 169 8.28 -3.82 15.53
N LEU A 170 9.29 -4.16 16.32
CA LEU A 170 9.18 -4.20 17.77
C LEU A 170 9.88 -2.99 18.38
N PHE A 171 9.13 -2.20 19.14
CA PHE A 171 9.67 -1.07 19.87
C PHE A 171 8.81 -0.78 21.11
N HIS A 172 9.45 -0.43 22.24
CA HIS A 172 8.75 -0.09 23.47
C HIS A 172 7.70 -1.15 23.90
N ASN A 173 8.09 -2.43 23.86
CA ASN A 173 7.26 -3.58 24.21
C ASN A 173 6.00 -3.79 23.34
N GLU A 174 5.83 -3.04 22.25
CA GLU A 174 4.73 -3.21 21.31
C GLU A 174 5.25 -3.76 19.97
N LEU A 175 4.54 -4.77 19.44
CA LEU A 175 4.80 -5.35 18.13
C LEU A 175 3.84 -4.76 17.11
N PHE A 176 4.35 -4.01 16.14
CA PHE A 176 3.57 -3.34 15.10
C PHE A 176 3.70 -4.04 13.75
N ARG A 177 2.65 -3.98 12.92
CA ARG A 177 2.77 -4.29 11.48
C ARG A 177 3.70 -3.27 10.83
N GLY A 178 4.76 -3.73 10.16
CA GLY A 178 5.80 -2.85 9.61
C GLY A 178 5.27 -1.76 8.68
N CYS A 179 4.42 -2.14 7.72
CA CYS A 179 3.82 -1.23 6.75
C CYS A 179 2.70 -0.31 7.31
N ARG A 180 2.53 -0.23 8.62
CA ARG A 180 1.58 0.68 9.30
C ARG A 180 2.27 1.70 10.21
N LEU A 181 3.59 1.65 10.29
CA LEU A 181 4.36 2.40 11.28
C LEU A 181 4.66 3.83 10.83
N ARG A 182 4.72 4.75 11.80
CA ARG A 182 5.28 6.11 11.70
C ARG A 182 6.30 6.31 12.81
N LYS A 183 7.41 7.00 12.53
CA LYS A 183 8.27 7.55 13.59
C LYS A 183 7.60 8.82 14.13
N VAL A 184 7.14 8.77 15.38
CA VAL A 184 6.38 9.87 16.03
C VAL A 184 7.21 10.65 17.05
N SER A 185 8.34 10.10 17.48
CA SER A 185 9.28 10.79 18.38
C SER A 185 10.73 10.62 17.93
N ALA A 186 11.45 11.73 17.86
CA ALA A 186 12.87 11.74 17.51
C ALA A 186 13.78 11.28 18.66
N SER A 187 13.33 11.41 19.91
CA SER A 187 14.15 11.15 21.11
C SER A 187 13.47 10.36 22.22
N GLY A 188 12.14 10.26 22.22
CA GLY A 188 11.41 9.46 23.21
C GLY A 188 11.54 7.96 22.94
N TYR A 189 11.55 7.15 24.01
CA TYR A 189 11.59 5.68 23.89
C TYR A 189 10.36 5.11 23.17
N ARG A 190 9.21 5.79 23.24
CA ARG A 190 8.07 5.54 22.35
C ARG A 190 8.31 6.25 21.01
N GLY A 191 9.31 5.77 20.28
CA GLY A 191 9.78 6.36 19.02
C GLY A 191 8.79 6.22 17.87
N PHE A 192 7.98 5.17 17.90
CA PHE A 192 7.06 4.80 16.83
C PHE A 192 5.62 4.62 17.31
N ASP A 193 4.69 4.76 16.37
CA ASP A 193 3.27 4.45 16.55
C ASP A 193 2.68 3.90 15.25
N SER A 194 1.52 3.25 15.34
CA SER A 194 0.74 2.72 14.23
C SER A 194 -0.66 3.34 14.26
N PRO A 195 -0.84 4.55 13.68
CA PRO A 195 -2.03 5.36 13.96
C PRO A 195 -3.35 4.76 13.48
N ASN A 196 -3.32 3.95 12.42
CA ASN A 196 -4.50 3.40 11.76
C ASN A 196 -4.70 1.88 12.02
N LEU A 197 -3.81 1.24 12.78
CA LEU A 197 -3.93 -0.17 13.16
C LEU A 197 -3.32 -0.40 14.54
N SER A 198 -4.04 -1.03 15.47
CA SER A 198 -3.50 -1.38 16.78
C SER A 198 -2.30 -2.33 16.67
N ALA A 199 -1.40 -2.31 17.66
CA ALA A 199 -0.29 -3.25 17.75
C ALA A 199 -0.77 -4.72 17.64
N LEU A 200 -0.03 -5.52 16.87
CA LEU A 200 -0.27 -6.95 16.68
C LEU A 200 0.03 -7.76 17.94
N GLY A 201 0.92 -7.25 18.81
CA GLY A 201 1.25 -7.90 20.05
C GLY A 201 1.87 -6.94 21.07
N GLU A 202 1.98 -7.42 22.31
CA GLU A 202 2.55 -6.70 23.44
C GLU A 202 3.41 -7.66 24.27
N ALA A 203 4.57 -7.18 24.71
CA ALA A 203 5.48 -7.87 25.60
C ALA A 203 5.42 -7.27 27.02
N GLY A 204 4.55 -7.82 27.85
CA GLY A 204 4.50 -7.51 29.28
C GLY A 204 5.17 -8.60 30.12
N GLU A 205 4.56 -8.97 31.25
CA GLU A 205 4.91 -10.21 31.99
C GLU A 205 4.84 -11.45 31.08
N HIS A 206 3.95 -11.40 30.08
CA HIS A 206 3.80 -12.42 29.06
C HIS A 206 3.70 -11.76 27.68
N ILE A 207 4.19 -12.46 26.66
CA ILE A 207 3.92 -12.12 25.26
C ILE A 207 2.46 -12.41 24.95
N LYS A 208 1.77 -11.41 24.41
CA LYS A 208 0.39 -11.51 23.94
C LYS A 208 0.34 -11.12 22.46
N VAL A 209 -0.24 -11.96 21.63
CA VAL A 209 -0.48 -11.69 20.20
C VAL A 209 -1.99 -11.58 19.98
N ARG A 210 -2.40 -10.51 19.29
CA ARG A 210 -3.77 -10.28 18.82
C ARG A 210 -3.96 -10.99 17.49
N THR A 211 -4.16 -12.30 17.54
CA THR A 211 -4.24 -13.17 16.36
C THR A 211 -5.32 -12.77 15.37
N GLU A 212 -6.36 -12.05 15.82
CA GLU A 212 -7.42 -11.48 14.99
C GLU A 212 -6.96 -10.34 14.07
N LEU A 213 -5.82 -9.71 14.37
CA LEU A 213 -5.20 -8.67 13.53
C LEU A 213 -4.11 -9.25 12.61
N VAL A 214 -3.59 -10.43 12.93
CA VAL A 214 -2.52 -11.11 12.19
C VAL A 214 -3.07 -11.66 10.88
N ARG A 215 -2.32 -11.44 9.80
CA ARG A 215 -2.68 -11.94 8.47
C ARG A 215 -2.67 -13.46 8.44
N GLN A 216 -3.71 -14.02 7.84
CA GLN A 216 -3.79 -15.45 7.60
C GLN A 216 -2.83 -15.84 6.47
N ILE A 217 -2.09 -16.92 6.67
CA ILE A 217 -1.25 -17.52 5.64
C ILE A 217 -2.18 -18.27 4.66
N SER A 218 -1.84 -18.29 3.37
CA SER A 218 -2.56 -19.13 2.41
C SER A 218 -2.42 -20.61 2.79
N ASP A 219 -3.51 -21.38 2.72
CA ASP A 219 -3.46 -22.84 2.91
C ASP A 219 -2.68 -23.57 1.80
N ARG A 220 -2.36 -22.86 0.70
CA ARG A 220 -1.57 -23.42 -0.40
C ARG A 220 -0.09 -23.36 -0.05
N PRO A 221 0.67 -24.45 -0.24
CA PRO A 221 2.10 -24.42 -0.06
C PRO A 221 2.71 -23.44 -1.07
N THR A 222 3.28 -22.36 -0.55
CA THR A 222 3.99 -21.34 -1.31
C THR A 222 5.41 -21.20 -0.75
N TRP A 223 6.35 -20.88 -1.65
CA TRP A 223 7.73 -20.55 -1.30
C TRP A 223 7.85 -19.03 -1.16
N LEU A 224 8.78 -18.57 -0.32
CA LEU A 224 9.09 -17.14 -0.18
C LEU A 224 9.59 -16.62 -1.53
N ASP A 225 8.85 -15.68 -2.12
CA ASP A 225 9.34 -14.92 -3.26
C ASP A 225 9.80 -13.53 -2.81
N VAL A 226 10.72 -12.94 -3.58
CA VAL A 226 11.28 -11.64 -3.26
C VAL A 226 11.25 -10.73 -4.48
N ALA A 227 10.46 -9.66 -4.39
CA ALA A 227 10.44 -8.60 -5.39
C ALA A 227 11.71 -7.75 -5.28
N MET A 228 12.68 -8.03 -6.16
CA MET A 228 13.97 -7.36 -6.15
C MET A 228 13.97 -6.06 -6.96
N ASP A 229 13.15 -5.95 -8.01
CA ASP A 229 13.11 -4.75 -8.84
C ASP A 229 12.32 -3.64 -8.16
N LEU A 230 13.00 -2.55 -7.81
CA LEU A 230 12.43 -1.36 -7.17
C LEU A 230 12.75 -0.13 -8.02
N ASP A 231 11.76 0.71 -8.26
CA ASP A 231 11.92 1.96 -8.99
C ASP A 231 11.79 3.16 -8.04
N MET A 232 12.92 3.84 -7.82
CA MET A 232 13.00 4.97 -6.89
C MET A 232 12.80 6.33 -7.57
N ASP A 233 12.39 6.36 -8.85
CA ASP A 233 12.02 7.58 -9.56
C ASP A 233 10.63 8.08 -9.12
N ILE A 234 10.50 8.31 -7.81
CA ILE A 234 9.27 8.66 -7.12
C ILE A 234 9.52 9.80 -6.14
N MET A 235 8.45 10.53 -5.79
CA MET A 235 8.53 11.65 -4.86
C MET A 235 7.42 11.62 -3.81
N SER A 236 7.74 12.03 -2.58
CA SER A 236 6.73 12.43 -1.59
C SER A 236 6.56 13.94 -1.58
N LEU A 237 5.37 14.43 -1.93
CA LEU A 237 5.05 15.85 -2.02
C LEU A 237 4.02 16.23 -0.96
N GLU A 238 4.40 17.10 -0.01
CA GLU A 238 3.47 17.66 0.97
C GLU A 238 2.84 18.96 0.45
N ILE A 239 1.52 19.00 0.44
CA ILE A 239 0.78 20.22 0.11
C ILE A 239 0.73 21.13 1.33
N PHE A 240 0.93 22.43 1.12
CA PHE A 240 0.81 23.46 2.15
C PHE A 240 0.05 24.69 1.61
N PRO A 241 -0.57 25.51 2.49
CA PRO A 241 -1.26 26.72 2.06
C PRO A 241 -0.33 27.68 1.31
N GLY A 242 -0.69 28.03 0.07
CA GLY A 242 0.11 28.91 -0.78
C GLY A 242 1.16 28.21 -1.63
N ILE A 243 1.13 26.88 -1.75
CA ILE A 243 1.93 26.15 -2.75
C ILE A 243 1.67 26.74 -4.15
N LYS A 244 2.75 26.97 -4.88
CA LYS A 244 2.73 27.68 -6.18
C LYS A 244 2.67 26.68 -7.34
N PRO A 245 1.70 26.78 -8.27
CA PRO A 245 1.59 25.88 -9.42
C PRO A 245 2.89 25.77 -10.25
N GLU A 246 3.62 26.88 -10.43
CA GLU A 246 4.88 26.89 -11.17
C GLU A 246 5.98 26.01 -10.54
N VAL A 247 5.94 25.80 -9.23
CA VAL A 247 6.86 24.88 -8.53
C VAL A 247 6.46 23.43 -8.80
N LEU A 248 5.16 23.13 -8.84
CA LEU A 248 4.66 21.80 -9.21
C LEU A 248 5.08 21.44 -10.64
N ARG A 249 4.95 22.38 -11.57
CA ARG A 249 5.39 22.22 -12.95
C ARG A 249 6.85 21.82 -13.04
N ALA A 250 7.73 22.56 -12.37
CA ALA A 250 9.16 22.27 -12.34
C ALA A 250 9.47 20.89 -11.73
N ILE A 251 8.75 20.50 -10.67
CA ILE A 251 8.89 19.17 -10.06
C ILE A 251 8.46 18.08 -11.06
N PHE A 252 7.30 18.22 -11.69
CA PHE A 252 6.76 17.21 -12.62
C PHE A 252 7.54 17.14 -13.95
N ASP A 253 8.32 18.17 -14.26
CA ASP A 253 9.25 18.18 -15.39
C ASP A 253 10.59 17.48 -15.08
N THR A 254 10.82 17.01 -13.85
CA THR A 254 12.01 16.24 -13.50
C THR A 254 12.12 14.99 -14.37
N GLU A 255 13.25 14.86 -15.08
CA GLU A 255 13.50 13.72 -15.94
C GLU A 255 13.53 12.42 -15.13
N GLY A 256 12.91 11.37 -15.66
CA GLY A 256 12.84 10.05 -15.02
C GLY A 256 11.71 9.89 -14.02
N LEU A 257 11.17 10.97 -13.41
CA LEU A 257 10.10 10.87 -12.41
C LEU A 257 8.90 10.08 -12.96
N ARG A 258 8.44 9.07 -12.21
CA ARG A 258 7.33 8.17 -12.57
C ARG A 258 6.15 8.23 -11.62
N GLY A 259 6.34 8.67 -10.37
CA GLY A 259 5.27 8.64 -9.38
C GLY A 259 5.38 9.70 -8.27
N VAL A 260 4.23 10.09 -7.73
CA VAL A 260 4.11 11.10 -6.67
C VAL A 260 3.15 10.62 -5.60
N VAL A 261 3.64 10.47 -4.38
CA VAL A 261 2.82 10.35 -3.17
C VAL A 261 2.47 11.76 -2.69
N LEU A 262 1.23 12.17 -2.93
CA LEU A 262 0.71 13.48 -2.60
C LEU A 262 0.12 13.47 -1.18
N LYS A 263 0.77 14.13 -0.23
CA LYS A 263 0.27 14.29 1.14
C LYS A 263 -0.63 15.54 1.20
N THR A 264 -1.92 15.32 1.41
CA THR A 264 -2.96 16.37 1.38
C THR A 264 -3.62 16.59 2.74
N PHE A 265 -4.45 17.63 2.85
CA PHE A 265 -5.07 18.01 4.12
C PHE A 265 -6.23 17.08 4.51
N GLY A 266 -6.37 16.80 5.82
CA GLY A 266 -7.54 16.15 6.38
C GLY A 266 -7.87 14.85 5.68
N THR A 267 -9.06 14.74 5.10
CA THR A 267 -9.54 13.52 4.43
C THR A 267 -9.17 13.45 2.94
N GLY A 268 -8.08 14.08 2.51
CA GLY A 268 -7.64 14.01 1.11
C GLY A 268 -7.79 15.31 0.29
N ASN A 269 -7.86 16.47 0.95
CA ASN A 269 -8.20 17.75 0.32
C ASN A 269 -6.96 18.55 -0.11
N ALA A 270 -6.99 19.11 -1.32
CA ALA A 270 -5.96 20.00 -1.86
C ALA A 270 -6.59 21.29 -2.42
N PRO A 271 -5.80 22.31 -2.81
CA PRO A 271 -6.33 23.46 -3.52
C PRO A 271 -7.18 23.07 -4.74
N THR A 272 -8.27 23.80 -4.96
CA THR A 272 -9.22 23.57 -6.07
C THR A 272 -9.10 24.62 -7.16
N THR A 273 -8.10 25.51 -7.07
CA THR A 273 -7.87 26.52 -8.09
C THR A 273 -7.55 25.84 -9.42
N ARG A 274 -7.99 26.46 -10.51
CA ARG A 274 -7.82 25.91 -11.85
C ARG A 274 -6.35 25.68 -12.16
N GLU A 275 -5.49 26.63 -11.79
CA GLU A 275 -4.05 26.58 -12.02
C GLU A 275 -3.40 25.40 -11.29
N PHE A 276 -3.81 25.12 -10.05
CA PHE A 276 -3.31 23.97 -9.31
C PHE A 276 -3.75 22.65 -9.96
N LEU A 277 -5.05 22.51 -10.25
CA LEU A 277 -5.58 21.30 -10.87
C LEU A 277 -5.00 21.05 -12.26
N GLN A 278 -4.72 22.11 -13.03
CA GLN A 278 -4.05 22.00 -14.34
C GLN A 278 -2.64 21.41 -14.24
N GLU A 279 -1.88 21.73 -13.19
CA GLU A 279 -0.55 21.12 -13.01
C GLU A 279 -0.63 19.65 -12.58
N ILE A 280 -1.63 19.29 -11.76
CA ILE A 280 -1.89 17.88 -11.43
C ILE A 280 -2.32 17.10 -12.70
N GLU A 281 -3.24 17.66 -13.48
CA GLU A 281 -3.66 17.08 -14.77
C GLU A 281 -2.49 16.94 -15.74
N TYR A 282 -1.60 17.94 -15.80
CA TYR A 282 -0.37 17.88 -16.58
C TYR A 282 0.53 16.73 -16.14
N GLY A 283 0.78 16.60 -14.83
CA GLY A 283 1.58 15.51 -14.28
C GLY A 283 0.99 14.13 -14.61
N VAL A 284 -0.33 13.96 -14.48
CA VAL A 284 -0.99 12.68 -14.77
C VAL A 284 -1.02 12.39 -16.28
N ARG A 285 -1.44 13.34 -17.11
CA ARG A 285 -1.76 13.08 -18.53
C ARG A 285 -0.59 13.25 -19.47
N GLU A 286 0.18 14.32 -19.30
CA GLU A 286 1.27 14.67 -20.22
C GLU A 286 2.58 13.99 -19.79
N LYS A 287 2.80 13.84 -18.49
CA LYS A 287 3.99 13.17 -17.94
C LYS A 287 3.79 11.70 -17.60
N GLY A 288 2.54 11.25 -17.50
CA GLY A 288 2.24 9.86 -17.15
C GLY A 288 2.59 9.50 -15.70
N LEU A 289 2.65 10.48 -14.80
CA LEU A 289 3.01 10.25 -13.40
C LEU A 289 1.86 9.55 -12.66
N LEU A 290 2.20 8.53 -11.88
CA LEU A 290 1.26 7.90 -10.96
C LEU A 290 1.11 8.73 -9.68
N PHE A 291 -0.05 9.35 -9.48
CA PHE A 291 -0.34 10.11 -8.25
C PHE A 291 -1.16 9.33 -7.25
N VAL A 292 -0.64 9.15 -6.03
CA VAL A 292 -1.34 8.53 -4.90
C VAL A 292 -1.57 9.56 -3.81
N ASN A 293 -2.83 9.83 -3.48
CA ASN A 293 -3.23 10.76 -2.43
C ASN A 293 -3.26 10.05 -1.07
N VAL A 294 -2.45 10.52 -0.13
CA VAL A 294 -2.48 10.15 1.28
C VAL A 294 -2.74 11.40 2.13
N THR A 295 -3.21 11.21 3.36
CA THR A 295 -3.34 12.35 4.28
C THR A 295 -1.99 12.70 4.91
N GLN A 296 -1.74 13.99 5.13
CA GLN A 296 -0.63 14.44 5.97
C GLN A 296 -0.95 14.32 7.47
N CYS A 297 -2.22 14.11 7.85
CA CYS A 297 -2.60 13.86 9.23
C CYS A 297 -1.99 12.55 9.73
N LEU A 298 -1.67 12.48 11.02
CA LEU A 298 -1.09 11.28 11.62
C LEU A 298 -2.05 10.08 11.54
N GLN A 299 -3.33 10.32 11.82
CA GLN A 299 -4.40 9.31 11.82
C GLN A 299 -5.52 9.74 10.87
N GLY A 300 -6.14 8.76 10.21
CA GLY A 300 -7.29 8.96 9.33
C GLY A 300 -7.09 8.33 7.95
N GLU A 301 -8.06 8.57 7.08
CA GLU A 301 -8.09 8.03 5.72
C GLU A 301 -8.47 9.09 4.69
N VAL A 302 -7.99 8.92 3.46
CA VAL A 302 -8.41 9.67 2.29
C VAL A 302 -9.78 9.20 1.82
N LYS A 303 -10.70 10.16 1.71
CA LYS A 303 -12.10 9.98 1.27
C LYS A 303 -12.33 10.70 -0.05
N GLN A 304 -11.64 10.25 -1.10
CA GLN A 304 -11.72 10.87 -2.43
C GLN A 304 -13.13 10.76 -3.04
N GLY A 305 -13.65 11.89 -3.50
CA GLY A 305 -14.95 12.00 -4.18
C GLY A 305 -16.15 12.23 -3.26
N LEU A 306 -15.97 12.22 -1.93
CA LEU A 306 -17.03 12.56 -0.96
C LEU A 306 -17.24 14.07 -0.80
N TYR A 307 -16.22 14.87 -1.10
CA TYR A 307 -16.27 16.35 -1.06
C TYR A 307 -15.87 16.94 -2.41
N GLU A 308 -16.50 18.06 -2.80
CA GLU A 308 -16.19 18.83 -4.01
C GLU A 308 -14.69 19.15 -4.13
N VAL A 309 -14.04 19.41 -2.99
CA VAL A 309 -12.61 19.72 -2.88
C VAL A 309 -11.69 18.56 -3.27
N SER A 310 -12.15 17.32 -3.07
CA SER A 310 -11.41 16.10 -3.46
C SER A 310 -11.78 15.59 -4.86
N ALA A 311 -12.89 16.10 -5.43
CA ALA A 311 -13.39 15.65 -6.73
C ALA A 311 -12.49 16.11 -7.88
N GLY A 312 -11.85 17.28 -7.75
CA GLY A 312 -10.90 17.79 -8.74
C GLY A 312 -9.66 16.89 -8.90
N LEU A 313 -9.06 16.46 -7.78
CA LEU A 313 -7.92 15.52 -7.81
C LEU A 313 -8.31 14.19 -8.46
N LEU A 314 -9.47 13.65 -8.09
CA LEU A 314 -9.98 12.42 -8.66
C LEU A 314 -10.23 12.56 -10.17
N ALA A 315 -10.81 13.67 -10.60
CA ALA A 315 -11.03 14.00 -12.01
C ALA A 315 -9.72 14.13 -12.80
N ALA A 316 -8.66 14.63 -12.16
CA ALA A 316 -7.33 14.74 -12.73
C ALA A 316 -6.63 13.37 -12.87
N GLY A 317 -7.13 12.33 -12.20
CA GLY A 317 -6.59 10.97 -12.25
C GLY A 317 -5.75 10.57 -11.04
N VAL A 318 -5.79 11.34 -9.95
CA VAL A 318 -5.13 10.98 -8.69
C VAL A 318 -5.91 9.87 -7.98
N ILE A 319 -5.22 8.79 -7.61
CA ILE A 319 -5.84 7.65 -6.89
C ILE A 319 -5.74 7.78 -5.37
N SER A 320 -6.60 7.06 -4.65
CA SER A 320 -6.68 7.10 -3.18
C SER A 320 -5.70 6.10 -2.59
N GLY A 321 -4.90 6.53 -1.62
CA GLY A 321 -4.11 5.67 -0.75
C GLY A 321 -4.82 5.25 0.53
N LEU A 322 -6.13 5.52 0.66
CA LEU A 322 -6.95 5.21 1.84
C LEU A 322 -6.26 5.67 3.15
N ASP A 323 -5.96 4.73 4.04
CA ASP A 323 -5.35 4.92 5.35
C ASP A 323 -3.88 4.45 5.41
N MET A 324 -3.22 4.33 4.24
CA MET A 324 -1.77 4.07 4.17
C MET A 324 -0.96 5.19 4.83
N THR A 325 0.13 4.82 5.47
CA THR A 325 1.16 5.79 5.86
C THR A 325 1.90 6.29 4.62
N PRO A 326 2.47 7.52 4.63
CA PRO A 326 3.33 7.99 3.55
C PRO A 326 4.52 7.07 3.25
N GLU A 327 5.10 6.46 4.28
CA GLU A 327 6.21 5.51 4.22
C GLU A 327 5.79 4.24 3.44
N ALA A 328 4.62 3.69 3.75
CA ALA A 328 4.06 2.55 3.03
C ALA A 328 3.67 2.90 1.60
N ALA A 329 3.02 4.04 1.37
CA ALA A 329 2.64 4.46 0.02
C ALA A 329 3.86 4.66 -0.90
N LEU A 330 4.94 5.25 -0.38
CA LEU A 330 6.17 5.49 -1.16
C LEU A 330 6.87 4.17 -1.50
N THR A 331 7.05 3.29 -0.53
CA THR A 331 7.75 2.00 -0.74
C THR A 331 6.92 1.01 -1.56
N LYS A 332 5.59 1.02 -1.41
CA LYS A 332 4.67 0.26 -2.27
C LYS A 332 4.74 0.73 -3.72
N MET A 333 4.76 2.05 -3.94
CA MET A 333 4.90 2.64 -5.27
C MET A 333 6.22 2.23 -5.91
N ALA A 334 7.32 2.29 -5.16
CA ALA A 334 8.63 1.86 -5.67
C ALA A 334 8.62 0.40 -6.15
N MET A 335 8.04 -0.49 -5.34
CA MET A 335 7.92 -1.91 -5.67
C MET A 335 7.04 -2.13 -6.91
N ILE A 336 5.88 -1.47 -6.99
CA ILE A 336 4.94 -1.66 -8.10
C ILE A 336 5.51 -1.15 -9.43
N LEU A 337 6.10 0.05 -9.42
CA LEU A 337 6.74 0.62 -10.61
C LEU A 337 7.96 -0.21 -11.06
N GLY A 338 8.67 -0.82 -10.10
CA GLY A 338 9.78 -1.74 -10.36
C GLY A 338 9.36 -3.01 -11.10
N ARG A 339 8.16 -3.55 -10.83
CA ARG A 339 7.60 -4.73 -11.54
C ARG A 339 7.31 -4.50 -13.02
N LYS A 340 7.14 -3.24 -13.46
CA LYS A 340 6.82 -2.87 -14.86
C LYS A 340 5.66 -3.70 -15.42
N LEU A 341 4.52 -3.61 -14.76
CA LEU A 341 3.33 -4.41 -15.10
C LEU A 341 2.93 -4.22 -16.57
N GLU A 342 2.54 -5.31 -17.26
CA GLU A 342 2.21 -5.27 -18.69
C GLU A 342 1.07 -4.29 -19.05
N GLY A 343 0.15 -4.05 -18.12
CA GLY A 343 -0.93 -3.06 -18.26
C GLY A 343 -0.51 -1.59 -18.05
N GLY A 344 0.78 -1.32 -17.84
CA GLY A 344 1.36 0.01 -17.66
C GLY A 344 0.76 0.79 -16.49
N CYS A 345 0.70 2.12 -16.61
CA CYS A 345 0.24 3.03 -15.55
C CYS A 345 -1.13 2.68 -14.97
N ARG A 346 -2.03 2.10 -15.77
CA ARG A 346 -3.36 1.69 -15.29
C ARG A 346 -3.26 0.47 -14.36
N ALA A 347 -2.50 -0.56 -14.74
CA ALA A 347 -2.28 -1.72 -13.88
C ALA A 347 -1.49 -1.34 -12.62
N GLU A 348 -0.50 -0.45 -12.74
CA GLU A 348 0.25 0.09 -11.61
C GLU A 348 -0.68 0.87 -10.65
N ALA A 349 -1.58 1.70 -11.18
CA ALA A 349 -2.58 2.41 -10.39
C ALA A 349 -3.53 1.45 -9.68
N ASP A 350 -4.09 0.46 -10.39
CA ASP A 350 -5.00 -0.52 -9.79
C ASP A 350 -4.29 -1.33 -8.68
N MET A 351 -3.06 -1.80 -8.91
CA MET A 351 -2.27 -2.51 -7.91
C MET A 351 -1.98 -1.64 -6.68
N MET A 352 -1.72 -0.33 -6.86
CA MET A 352 -1.52 0.59 -5.74
C MET A 352 -2.74 0.68 -4.82
N GLN A 353 -3.95 0.42 -5.31
CA GLN A 353 -5.17 0.50 -4.50
C GLN A 353 -5.61 -0.83 -3.88
N LEU A 354 -4.88 -1.93 -4.09
CA LEU A 354 -5.15 -3.23 -3.45
C LEU A 354 -4.38 -3.38 -2.15
N ASN A 355 -4.96 -4.00 -1.12
CA ASN A 355 -4.27 -4.32 0.12
C ASN A 355 -3.34 -5.53 -0.09
N LEU A 356 -2.03 -5.30 -0.13
CA LEU A 356 -1.06 -6.36 -0.45
C LEU A 356 -0.55 -7.07 0.79
N CYS A 357 -0.14 -6.32 1.82
CA CYS A 357 0.52 -6.84 3.01
C CYS A 357 -0.07 -6.28 4.32
N GLY A 358 -1.24 -5.63 4.26
CA GLY A 358 -1.97 -5.12 5.42
C GLY A 358 -1.72 -3.64 5.67
N GLU A 359 -1.16 -2.92 4.70
CA GLU A 359 -0.79 -1.50 4.71
C GLU A 359 -1.99 -0.55 4.71
N GLN A 360 -3.14 -1.05 4.27
CA GLN A 360 -4.42 -0.34 4.22
C GLN A 360 -5.56 -1.24 4.67
N ARG A 361 -6.68 -0.67 5.12
CA ARG A 361 -7.78 -1.43 5.74
C ARG A 361 -8.70 -2.14 4.74
N ALA A 362 -8.60 -1.77 3.48
CA ALA A 362 -9.51 -2.19 2.42
C ALA A 362 -8.77 -2.19 1.09
N SER A 363 -9.29 -2.95 0.14
CA SER A 363 -8.87 -2.93 -1.26
C SER A 363 -9.89 -2.16 -2.09
N ILE A 364 -9.40 -1.38 -3.05
CA ILE A 364 -10.21 -0.72 -4.06
C ILE A 364 -10.01 -1.46 -5.39
N TYR A 365 -11.05 -2.15 -5.85
CA TYR A 365 -11.05 -2.83 -7.14
C TYR A 365 -11.74 -1.95 -8.19
N ASN A 366 -11.08 -1.69 -9.31
CA ASN A 366 -11.68 -0.94 -10.42
C ASN A 366 -12.04 -1.89 -11.56
N VAL A 367 -13.34 -2.06 -11.80
CA VAL A 367 -13.90 -2.72 -12.98
C VAL A 367 -13.98 -1.73 -14.12
N HIS A 368 -12.96 -1.75 -14.96
CA HIS A 368 -12.90 -0.91 -16.15
C HIS A 368 -13.71 -1.51 -17.27
N PHE A 369 -14.31 -0.66 -18.08
CA PHE A 369 -15.08 -1.06 -19.25
C PHE A 369 -14.39 -0.64 -20.54
N ARG A 370 -14.66 -1.36 -21.62
CA ARG A 370 -14.31 -0.99 -22.99
C ARG A 370 -15.54 -1.09 -23.89
N PRO A 371 -15.57 -0.35 -25.01
CA PRO A 371 -16.70 -0.40 -25.93
C PRO A 371 -16.83 -1.76 -26.62
N ARG A 372 -18.06 -2.29 -26.68
CA ARG A 372 -18.38 -3.52 -27.41
C ARG A 372 -18.41 -3.24 -28.91
N ASP A 373 -17.70 -4.04 -29.70
CA ASP A 373 -17.75 -4.09 -31.18
C ASP A 373 -17.69 -2.73 -31.93
N VAL A 374 -16.49 -2.12 -31.99
CA VAL A 374 -16.14 -1.26 -33.14
C VAL A 374 -15.35 -2.14 -34.10
N GLU A 375 -15.90 -2.38 -35.29
CA GLU A 375 -15.28 -3.23 -36.32
C GLU A 375 -13.79 -2.87 -36.53
N ASN A 376 -12.94 -3.88 -36.41
CA ASN A 376 -11.47 -3.86 -36.40
C ASN A 376 -10.81 -3.54 -35.05
N SER A 377 -10.14 -4.57 -34.53
CA SER A 377 -9.33 -4.63 -33.31
C SER A 377 -8.80 -3.28 -32.80
N LYS A 378 -9.10 -2.99 -31.53
CA LYS A 378 -8.76 -1.79 -30.73
C LYS A 378 -9.80 -0.65 -30.81
N SER A 379 -11.02 -0.87 -30.32
CA SER A 379 -11.89 0.25 -29.90
C SER A 379 -11.14 1.11 -28.88
N ARG A 380 -10.69 2.29 -29.30
CA ARG A 380 -10.07 3.29 -28.43
C ARG A 380 -11.15 4.24 -27.93
N TRP A 381 -11.08 4.57 -26.65
CA TRP A 381 -11.70 5.78 -26.13
C TRP A 381 -11.27 7.00 -26.99
N PRO A 382 -12.14 8.00 -27.20
CA PRO A 382 -13.49 8.11 -26.66
C PRO A 382 -14.58 7.36 -27.43
N VAL A 383 -15.74 7.19 -26.80
CA VAL A 383 -16.97 6.69 -27.43
C VAL A 383 -18.10 7.69 -27.40
N THR A 384 -18.98 7.63 -28.41
CA THR A 384 -20.12 8.53 -28.50
C THR A 384 -21.42 7.78 -28.17
N LEU A 385 -22.18 8.32 -27.22
CA LEU A 385 -23.57 7.97 -26.97
C LEU A 385 -24.46 8.87 -27.84
N GLN A 386 -25.19 8.29 -28.79
CA GLN A 386 -26.05 9.02 -29.72
C GLN A 386 -27.49 8.56 -29.62
N ASP A 387 -28.44 9.51 -29.62
CA ASP A 387 -29.88 9.22 -29.50
C ASP A 387 -30.40 8.31 -30.63
N ASN A 388 -29.86 8.46 -31.85
CA ASN A 388 -30.30 7.77 -33.06
C ASN A 388 -29.69 6.37 -33.25
N ILE A 389 -28.60 6.05 -32.55
CA ILE A 389 -27.95 4.73 -32.62
C ILE A 389 -28.56 3.76 -31.61
N GLY A 390 -28.99 4.26 -30.45
CA GLY A 390 -29.57 3.44 -29.38
C GLY A 390 -28.62 3.26 -28.20
N PRO A 391 -28.80 2.23 -27.36
CA PRO A 391 -28.00 2.04 -26.16
C PRO A 391 -26.52 1.78 -26.50
N LEU A 392 -25.62 2.39 -25.74
CA LEU A 392 -24.20 2.08 -25.76
C LEU A 392 -23.90 0.98 -24.75
N VAL A 393 -23.43 -0.18 -25.22
CA VAL A 393 -23.03 -1.29 -24.37
C VAL A 393 -21.50 -1.32 -24.27
N LEU A 394 -21.00 -1.32 -23.04
CA LEU A 394 -19.59 -1.47 -22.72
C LEU A 394 -19.40 -2.80 -22.00
N GLU A 395 -18.37 -3.55 -22.40
CA GLU A 395 -18.00 -4.82 -21.79
C GLU A 395 -16.80 -4.65 -20.87
N GLN A 396 -16.69 -5.50 -19.85
CA GLN A 396 -15.55 -5.50 -18.95
C GLN A 396 -14.21 -5.62 -19.72
N ASP A 397 -13.25 -4.77 -19.37
CA ASP A 397 -11.93 -4.72 -19.97
C ASP A 397 -10.89 -5.44 -19.11
N GLY A 398 -10.63 -6.71 -19.46
CA GLY A 398 -9.71 -7.59 -18.76
C GLY A 398 -10.34 -8.26 -17.53
N ASP A 399 -9.55 -9.14 -16.92
CA ASP A 399 -9.96 -9.87 -15.72
C ASP A 399 -9.23 -9.30 -14.51
N ILE A 400 -9.87 -8.35 -13.82
CA ILE A 400 -9.32 -7.71 -12.63
C ILE A 400 -9.33 -8.66 -11.42
N PHE A 401 -10.06 -9.78 -11.50
CA PHE A 401 -10.38 -10.60 -10.33
C PHE A 401 -9.44 -11.80 -10.14
N GLN A 402 -8.93 -12.40 -11.23
CA GLN A 402 -8.27 -13.70 -11.13
C GLN A 402 -6.89 -13.71 -10.45
N GLY A 403 -6.20 -12.57 -10.34
CA GLY A 403 -4.84 -12.50 -9.77
C GLY A 403 -4.77 -12.28 -8.25
N HIS A 404 -5.67 -11.46 -7.69
CA HIS A 404 -5.53 -10.94 -6.32
C HIS A 404 -6.60 -11.44 -5.34
N LEU A 405 -7.70 -11.99 -5.85
CA LEU A 405 -8.71 -12.66 -5.04
C LEU A 405 -8.46 -14.17 -5.17
N GLN A 406 -7.69 -14.75 -4.25
CA GLN A 406 -7.58 -16.21 -4.16
C GLN A 406 -8.98 -16.79 -3.87
N GLY A 407 -9.61 -17.42 -4.88
CA GLY A 407 -10.82 -18.24 -4.74
C GLY A 407 -12.08 -17.70 -5.42
N ASN A 408 -13.01 -18.61 -5.72
CA ASN A 408 -14.35 -18.37 -6.30
C ASN A 408 -15.33 -17.68 -5.31
N ALA A 409 -14.88 -16.72 -4.50
CA ALA A 409 -15.77 -16.02 -3.58
C ALA A 409 -16.60 -14.98 -4.34
N SER A 410 -17.88 -14.82 -4.02
CA SER A 410 -18.67 -13.73 -4.58
C SER A 410 -18.30 -12.41 -3.87
N TYR A 411 -18.46 -11.26 -4.52
CA TYR A 411 -18.41 -9.95 -3.85
C TYR A 411 -19.36 -9.86 -2.65
N LYS A 412 -20.40 -10.71 -2.63
CA LYS A 412 -21.39 -10.87 -1.55
C LYS A 412 -20.80 -11.45 -0.27
N ASP A 413 -19.76 -12.27 -0.36
CA ASP A 413 -19.12 -12.93 0.78
C ASP A 413 -18.06 -12.04 1.43
N LYS A 414 -17.54 -11.06 0.68
CA LYS A 414 -16.61 -10.04 1.20
C LYS A 414 -17.38 -8.80 1.63
N LYS A 415 -16.87 -8.09 2.65
CA LYS A 415 -17.54 -6.91 3.25
C LYS A 415 -17.47 -5.70 2.31
N LEU A 416 -18.24 -5.72 1.20
CA LEU A 416 -18.38 -4.59 0.28
C LEU A 416 -18.94 -3.38 1.03
N GLU A 417 -18.11 -2.36 1.21
CA GLU A 417 -18.46 -1.15 1.94
C GLU A 417 -19.14 -0.14 1.02
N GLN A 418 -18.53 0.10 -0.14
CA GLN A 418 -18.99 1.10 -1.10
C GLN A 418 -18.74 0.63 -2.53
N ALA A 419 -19.63 1.00 -3.44
CA ALA A 419 -19.45 0.84 -4.87
C ALA A 419 -19.88 2.12 -5.60
N PHE A 420 -19.08 2.52 -6.58
CA PHE A 420 -19.33 3.71 -7.39
C PHE A 420 -19.19 3.41 -8.87
N LEU A 421 -20.15 3.81 -9.69
CA LEU A 421 -19.95 3.93 -11.13
C LEU A 421 -19.38 5.32 -11.43
N ARG A 422 -18.32 5.36 -12.23
CA ARG A 422 -17.63 6.56 -12.66
C ARG A 422 -17.61 6.62 -14.18
N LEU A 423 -18.15 7.70 -14.72
CA LEU A 423 -18.09 8.04 -16.14
C LEU A 423 -17.28 9.32 -16.26
N LEU A 424 -16.13 9.25 -16.92
CA LEU A 424 -15.11 10.30 -16.92
C LEU A 424 -14.95 10.96 -18.29
N GLY A 425 -14.59 12.24 -18.26
CA GLY A 425 -14.25 13.04 -19.44
C GLY A 425 -15.43 13.21 -20.40
N ILE A 426 -16.63 13.37 -19.86
CA ILE A 426 -17.84 13.54 -20.64
C ILE A 426 -17.81 14.89 -21.35
N LYS A 427 -17.92 14.88 -22.68
CA LYS A 427 -18.00 16.07 -23.54
C LYS A 427 -19.25 16.02 -24.39
N ARG A 428 -19.73 17.17 -24.86
CA ARG A 428 -20.81 17.23 -25.84
C ARG A 428 -20.24 17.65 -27.19
N LYS A 429 -20.74 17.08 -28.29
CA LYS A 429 -20.20 17.36 -29.64
C LYS A 429 -20.66 18.69 -30.26
N ASP A 430 -21.74 19.28 -29.78
CA ASP A 430 -22.40 20.45 -30.38
C ASP A 430 -22.21 21.76 -29.59
N ASP A 431 -21.23 21.82 -28.68
CA ASP A 431 -20.88 22.97 -27.81
C ASP A 431 -22.03 23.55 -26.95
N LYS A 432 -23.21 22.92 -26.93
CA LYS A 432 -24.38 23.37 -26.16
C LYS A 432 -24.28 22.91 -24.71
N ARG A 433 -24.05 23.84 -23.77
CA ARG A 433 -23.97 23.57 -22.31
C ARG A 433 -25.34 23.36 -21.63
N ASP A 434 -26.22 22.54 -22.22
CA ASP A 434 -27.51 22.16 -21.62
C ASP A 434 -27.34 20.96 -20.65
N ARG A 435 -28.37 20.12 -20.52
CA ARG A 435 -28.41 18.99 -19.58
C ARG A 435 -28.08 17.68 -20.27
N LEU A 436 -27.21 16.91 -19.64
CA LEU A 436 -26.90 15.52 -19.92
C LEU A 436 -28.04 14.64 -19.38
N LYS A 437 -28.65 13.81 -20.22
CA LYS A 437 -29.75 12.93 -19.81
C LYS A 437 -29.65 11.53 -20.40
N PHE A 438 -29.42 10.53 -19.56
CA PHE A 438 -29.42 9.11 -19.94
C PHE A 438 -29.73 8.20 -18.75
N LYS A 439 -30.19 6.98 -19.02
CA LYS A 439 -30.33 5.92 -18.04
C LYS A 439 -29.10 5.02 -18.04
N VAL A 440 -28.83 4.42 -16.89
CA VAL A 440 -27.70 3.52 -16.69
C VAL A 440 -28.19 2.18 -16.18
N TYR A 441 -27.74 1.10 -16.83
CA TYR A 441 -28.01 -0.27 -16.43
C TYR A 441 -26.71 -1.08 -16.35
N LEU A 442 -26.69 -2.10 -15.48
CA LEU A 442 -25.62 -3.09 -15.36
C LEU A 442 -26.22 -4.48 -15.66
N ASP A 443 -25.56 -5.25 -16.51
CA ASP A 443 -25.95 -6.59 -17.00
C ASP A 443 -27.34 -6.62 -17.66
N GLU A 444 -27.66 -5.57 -18.41
CA GLU A 444 -28.90 -5.47 -19.20
C GLU A 444 -28.58 -4.86 -20.59
N PRO A 445 -27.93 -5.62 -21.50
CA PRO A 445 -27.51 -5.11 -22.81
C PRO A 445 -28.68 -4.64 -23.71
N ASN A 446 -29.87 -5.20 -23.48
CA ASN A 446 -31.08 -4.89 -24.24
C ASN A 446 -31.91 -3.75 -23.61
N ALA A 447 -31.33 -2.98 -22.68
CA ALA A 447 -32.04 -1.88 -22.03
C ALA A 447 -32.46 -0.80 -23.04
N THR A 448 -33.67 -0.26 -22.85
CA THR A 448 -34.22 0.84 -23.65
C THR A 448 -34.74 1.96 -22.74
N GLY A 449 -35.11 3.11 -23.29
CA GLY A 449 -35.67 4.21 -22.50
C GLY A 449 -36.94 3.84 -21.72
N LYS A 450 -37.63 2.77 -22.14
CA LYS A 450 -38.84 2.21 -21.53
C LYS A 450 -38.57 1.06 -20.55
N SER A 451 -37.33 0.61 -20.40
CA SER A 451 -37.01 -0.48 -19.49
C SER A 451 -37.37 -0.12 -18.03
N PRO A 452 -37.95 -1.06 -17.24
CA PRO A 452 -38.41 -0.77 -15.89
C PRO A 452 -37.30 -0.30 -14.96
N GLU A 453 -37.59 0.70 -14.14
CA GLU A 453 -36.64 1.31 -13.19
C GLU A 453 -36.57 0.56 -11.84
N GLU A 454 -37.44 -0.43 -11.64
CA GLU A 454 -37.49 -1.24 -10.41
C GLU A 454 -36.51 -2.44 -10.46
N ARG A 455 -35.93 -2.72 -11.63
CA ARG A 455 -35.00 -3.84 -11.82
C ARG A 455 -33.70 -3.60 -11.05
N ALA A 456 -33.11 -4.69 -10.55
CA ALA A 456 -31.81 -4.62 -9.87
C ALA A 456 -30.67 -4.13 -10.80
N SER A 457 -30.79 -4.37 -12.10
CA SER A 457 -29.87 -3.89 -13.15
C SER A 457 -29.89 -2.36 -13.31
N TYR A 458 -30.97 -1.67 -12.92
CA TYR A 458 -31.05 -0.22 -13.07
C TYR A 458 -30.21 0.49 -12.00
N LEU A 459 -29.23 1.28 -12.44
CA LEU A 459 -28.33 2.03 -11.57
C LEU A 459 -28.81 3.47 -11.33
N GLY A 460 -29.67 3.99 -12.21
CA GLY A 460 -30.28 5.30 -12.07
C GLY A 460 -30.41 6.08 -13.39
N THR A 461 -31.08 7.22 -13.31
CA THR A 461 -31.15 8.21 -14.40
C THR A 461 -30.22 9.37 -14.09
N ILE A 462 -29.29 9.66 -15.00
CA ILE A 462 -28.49 10.87 -14.95
C ILE A 462 -29.26 12.01 -15.57
N ASN A 463 -29.34 13.12 -14.84
CA ASN A 463 -29.90 14.37 -15.32
C ASN A 463 -29.09 15.53 -14.75
N LYS A 464 -27.93 15.83 -15.36
CA LYS A 464 -26.94 16.81 -14.86
C LYS A 464 -26.75 17.94 -15.85
N ARG A 465 -26.59 19.18 -15.38
CA ARG A 465 -26.19 20.32 -16.24
C ARG A 465 -24.67 20.31 -16.39
N PHE A 466 -24.16 20.54 -17.60
CA PHE A 466 -22.73 20.71 -17.81
C PHE A 466 -22.19 21.91 -17.02
N THR A 467 -21.12 21.70 -16.27
CA THR A 467 -20.45 22.76 -15.49
C THR A 467 -19.19 23.31 -16.17
N GLY A 468 -18.67 22.62 -17.20
CA GLY A 468 -17.49 23.02 -17.96
C GLY A 468 -17.43 22.33 -19.33
N ASP A 469 -16.26 22.37 -19.97
CA ASP A 469 -16.04 21.75 -21.29
C ASP A 469 -15.95 20.22 -21.21
N THR A 470 -15.51 19.71 -20.06
CA THR A 470 -15.56 18.30 -19.68
C THR A 470 -16.24 18.16 -18.33
N ASP A 471 -17.04 17.12 -18.17
CA ASP A 471 -17.73 16.81 -16.92
C ASP A 471 -17.54 15.34 -16.53
N ASN A 472 -17.77 15.02 -15.26
CA ASN A 472 -17.72 13.65 -14.75
C ASN A 472 -19.05 13.30 -14.08
N VAL A 473 -19.42 12.03 -14.13
CA VAL A 473 -20.58 11.48 -13.41
C VAL A 473 -20.11 10.42 -12.44
N LEU A 474 -20.55 10.58 -11.19
CA LEU A 474 -20.34 9.64 -10.10
C LEU A 474 -21.71 9.18 -9.61
N LEU A 475 -21.95 7.87 -9.61
CA LEU A 475 -23.15 7.26 -9.05
C LEU A 475 -22.75 6.32 -7.93
N ASN A 476 -23.35 6.49 -6.76
CA ASN A 476 -23.27 5.47 -5.71
C ASN A 476 -24.17 4.30 -6.10
N ILE A 477 -23.56 3.16 -6.39
CA ILE A 477 -24.24 1.94 -6.81
C ILE A 477 -24.13 0.84 -5.76
N THR A 478 -23.78 1.17 -4.51
CA THR A 478 -23.49 0.19 -3.45
C THR A 478 -24.60 -0.85 -3.28
N GLN A 479 -25.88 -0.43 -3.27
CA GLN A 479 -27.00 -1.35 -3.10
C GLN A 479 -27.20 -2.25 -4.32
N SER A 480 -27.09 -1.70 -5.54
CA SER A 480 -27.18 -2.48 -6.77
C SER A 480 -26.01 -3.45 -6.89
N ALA A 481 -24.78 -2.99 -6.63
CA ALA A 481 -23.56 -3.78 -6.61
C ALA A 481 -23.66 -5.00 -5.68
N LYS A 482 -24.16 -4.83 -4.45
CA LYS A 482 -24.41 -5.93 -3.51
C LYS A 482 -25.37 -7.00 -4.04
N ARG A 483 -26.26 -6.65 -4.97
CA ARG A 483 -27.25 -7.57 -5.54
C ARG A 483 -26.73 -8.28 -6.78
N ILE A 484 -26.10 -7.54 -7.68
CA ILE A 484 -25.84 -7.98 -9.07
C ILE A 484 -24.38 -8.25 -9.38
N ILE A 485 -23.42 -7.58 -8.71
CA ILE A 485 -22.00 -7.81 -8.99
C ILE A 485 -21.58 -9.15 -8.38
N ASP A 486 -21.14 -10.06 -9.24
CA ASP A 486 -20.61 -11.35 -8.88
C ASP A 486 -19.28 -11.58 -9.60
N MET A 487 -18.29 -12.15 -8.89
CA MET A 487 -16.96 -12.42 -9.47
C MET A 487 -16.98 -13.53 -10.53
N GLY A 488 -18.07 -14.28 -10.62
CA GLY A 488 -18.17 -15.46 -11.48
C GLY A 488 -18.41 -15.19 -12.97
N HIS A 489 -18.63 -13.94 -13.40
CA HIS A 489 -18.82 -13.61 -14.82
C HIS A 489 -18.48 -12.15 -15.14
N ASN A 490 -18.26 -11.87 -16.43
CA ASN A 490 -17.96 -10.53 -16.93
C ASN A 490 -19.20 -9.63 -16.87
N LEU A 491 -19.00 -8.39 -16.43
CA LEU A 491 -20.05 -7.38 -16.35
C LEU A 491 -20.23 -6.60 -17.66
N GLU A 492 -21.45 -6.13 -17.90
CA GLU A 492 -21.79 -5.26 -19.04
C GLU A 492 -22.47 -3.96 -18.57
N LEU A 493 -21.88 -2.82 -18.88
CA LEU A 493 -22.47 -1.51 -18.59
C LEU A 493 -23.27 -1.01 -19.81
N THR A 494 -24.54 -0.69 -19.62
CA THR A 494 -25.41 -0.18 -20.69
C THR A 494 -25.86 1.24 -20.40
N LEU A 495 -25.56 2.18 -21.31
CA LEU A 495 -25.97 3.58 -21.25
C LEU A 495 -27.06 3.83 -22.29
N VAL A 496 -28.23 4.31 -21.85
CA VAL A 496 -29.39 4.53 -22.72
C VAL A 496 -29.70 6.03 -22.82
N PRO A 497 -29.56 6.66 -23.99
CA PRO A 497 -29.79 8.09 -24.10
C PRO A 497 -31.29 8.44 -23.98
N LEU A 498 -31.61 9.61 -23.42
CA LEU A 498 -33.00 10.06 -23.16
C LEU A 498 -33.41 11.30 -23.98
N GLY A 499 -32.77 11.54 -25.12
CA GLY A 499 -33.07 12.65 -26.03
C GLY A 499 -32.28 13.92 -25.72
N GLY A 500 -31.58 14.43 -26.74
CA GLY A 500 -31.10 15.81 -26.83
C GLY A 500 -29.59 16.03 -26.81
N SER A 501 -28.72 15.01 -26.94
CA SER A 501 -27.26 15.23 -26.96
C SER A 501 -26.45 14.04 -27.48
N ASP A 502 -25.63 14.26 -28.50
CA ASP A 502 -24.48 13.42 -28.80
C ASP A 502 -23.38 13.69 -27.76
N ILE A 503 -23.12 12.70 -26.91
CA ILE A 503 -22.20 12.81 -25.79
C ILE A 503 -21.00 11.92 -26.06
N GLU A 504 -19.81 12.48 -25.93
CA GLU A 504 -18.56 11.76 -25.95
C GLU A 504 -18.13 11.39 -24.52
N LEU A 505 -17.75 10.14 -24.29
CA LEU A 505 -17.26 9.61 -23.03
C LEU A 505 -15.83 9.12 -23.21
N GLN A 506 -14.95 9.44 -22.26
CA GLN A 506 -13.51 9.15 -22.36
C GLN A 506 -13.09 7.94 -21.51
N ASN A 507 -13.82 7.62 -20.43
CA ASN A 507 -13.59 6.42 -19.65
C ASN A 507 -14.82 6.02 -18.82
N ALA A 508 -14.98 4.74 -18.51
CA ALA A 508 -15.99 4.22 -17.60
C ALA A 508 -15.41 3.10 -16.73
N HIS A 509 -15.64 3.18 -15.42
CA HIS A 509 -15.30 2.11 -14.50
C HIS A 509 -16.23 2.06 -13.28
N ILE A 510 -16.36 0.88 -12.68
CA ILE A 510 -16.96 0.67 -11.38
C ILE A 510 -15.84 0.50 -10.35
N THR A 511 -15.83 1.35 -9.33
CA THR A 511 -14.92 1.23 -8.18
C THR A 511 -15.62 0.50 -7.04
N LEU A 512 -15.01 -0.54 -6.49
CA LEU A 512 -15.51 -1.37 -5.40
C LEU A 512 -14.55 -1.30 -4.22
N ILE A 513 -14.99 -0.78 -3.07
CA ILE A 513 -14.20 -0.72 -1.84
C ILE A 513 -14.61 -1.90 -0.96
N ILE A 514 -13.71 -2.86 -0.80
CA ILE A 514 -13.92 -4.08 -0.01
C ILE A 514 -13.01 -4.03 1.21
N ARG A 515 -13.58 -4.19 2.39
CA ARG A 515 -12.79 -4.37 3.61
C ARG A 515 -12.17 -5.77 3.64
N ASP A 516 -10.85 -5.80 3.82
CA ASP A 516 -10.07 -7.03 3.92
C ASP A 516 -9.92 -7.52 5.37
#